data_AF-A0A4V6JH50-F1
#
_entry.id   AF-A0A4V6JH50-F1
#
_cell.length_a   1.000
_cell.length_b   1.000
_cell.length_c   1.000
_cell.angle_alpha   90.00
_cell.angle_beta   90.00
_cell.angle_gamma   90.00
#
_symmetry.space_group_name_H-M   'P 1'
#
loop_
_entity.id
_entity.type
_entity.pdbx_description
1 polymer ?
#
loop_
_entity_poly.entity_id
_entity_poly.type
_entity_poly.pdbx_seq_one_letter_code
_entity_poly.pdbx_strand_id
1 'polypeptide(L)'
;MSEKQTVSQKEQYNLNKLQKRLRRNVGEAIADFNMIEEGDRIMVCLSGGKDSYTMLEILRNLQQSAPVNFSLIAVNLDQKQPGFPEHILPAYLDGLGVEYQIVEENTYGIVKEKIPEGKTTCSLCSRLRRGILYRTASELGATKIALGHHRDDILQTLFLNMFYGGKMKGMPPKLMSDDGKHVVIRPLAYCREKDIERFAQAKAFPIIPCNLCGSQPNLQRQVIGDMLRDWDKRYPGRIETMFSAMQNVVPSHLCDTELFDFKGIQHGDEVVNGGDLAFDREELPLQPAGWQAAEADDIVAAPERPERIGNQISSRAMRPRRMARSPRLALRSRSHLALKNRLSSPALPYTVFSYSNMEFTDEHYPLSVPRLRRDQPF
;
A
#
# COMPACT_ATOMS: atom_id res chain seq x y z
N MET A 1 39.28 5.68 -15.60
CA MET A 1 38.38 6.50 -16.43
C MET A 1 37.07 5.75 -16.51
N SER A 2 36.01 6.24 -15.86
CA SER A 2 34.71 5.55 -15.86
C SER A 2 33.97 5.90 -17.16
N GLU A 3 33.71 4.89 -17.99
CA GLU A 3 32.88 5.01 -19.18
C GLU A 3 31.47 5.47 -18.75
N LYS A 4 31.14 6.73 -19.02
CA LYS A 4 29.75 7.19 -18.91
C LYS A 4 28.96 6.46 -19.99
N GLN A 5 28.23 5.42 -19.60
CA GLN A 5 27.22 4.78 -20.45
C GLN A 5 26.28 5.87 -20.99
N THR A 6 26.34 6.10 -22.29
CA THR A 6 25.44 7.02 -22.98
C THR A 6 24.06 6.37 -23.05
N VAL A 7 23.16 6.79 -22.16
CA VAL A 7 21.74 6.39 -22.18
C VAL A 7 21.15 6.77 -23.53
N SER A 8 20.54 5.80 -24.22
CA SER A 8 19.91 6.04 -25.52
C SER A 8 18.72 6.99 -25.40
N GLN A 9 18.39 7.70 -26.49
CA GLN A 9 17.21 8.60 -26.51
C GLN A 9 15.91 7.87 -26.14
N LYS A 10 15.80 6.59 -26.52
CA LYS A 10 14.65 5.73 -26.19
C LYS A 10 14.58 5.42 -24.69
N GLU A 11 15.70 5.08 -24.07
CA GLU A 11 15.78 4.82 -22.62
C GLU A 11 15.46 6.09 -21.82
N GLN A 12 15.99 7.24 -22.25
CA GLN A 12 15.68 8.53 -21.61
C GLN A 12 14.20 8.88 -21.72
N TYR A 13 13.57 8.62 -22.88
CA TYR A 13 12.14 8.82 -23.08
C TYR A 13 11.31 7.92 -22.15
N ASN A 14 11.66 6.64 -22.07
CA ASN A 14 10.99 5.68 -21.20
C ASN A 14 11.13 6.05 -19.71
N LEU A 15 12.32 6.48 -19.30
CA LEU A 15 12.56 6.96 -17.93
C LEU A 15 11.70 8.18 -17.61
N ASN A 16 11.62 9.15 -18.52
CA ASN A 16 10.77 10.34 -18.34
C ASN A 16 9.28 9.95 -18.23
N LYS A 17 8.81 8.98 -19.02
CA LYS A 17 7.43 8.46 -18.94
C LYS A 17 7.19 7.78 -17.58
N LEU A 18 8.13 6.97 -17.12
CA LEU A 18 8.08 6.30 -15.82
C LEU A 18 8.07 7.28 -14.64
N GLN A 19 8.97 8.28 -14.64
CA GLN A 19 9.02 9.31 -13.61
C GLN A 19 7.72 10.13 -13.56
N LYS A 20 7.17 10.49 -14.73
CA LYS A 20 5.86 11.16 -14.80
C LYS A 20 4.73 10.31 -14.23
N ARG A 21 4.72 9.00 -14.49
CA ARG A 21 3.74 8.06 -13.94
C ARG A 21 3.84 7.96 -12.42
N LEU A 22 5.04 7.75 -11.87
CA LEU A 22 5.27 7.72 -10.42
C LEU A 22 4.85 9.04 -9.76
N ARG A 23 5.26 10.18 -10.33
CA ARG A 23 4.88 11.51 -9.83
C ARG A 23 3.37 11.71 -9.83
N ARG A 24 2.67 11.28 -10.89
CA ARG A 24 1.20 11.32 -10.96
C ARG A 24 0.57 10.48 -9.84
N ASN A 25 0.97 9.22 -9.72
CA ASN A 25 0.41 8.30 -8.73
C ASN A 25 0.64 8.79 -7.29
N VAL A 26 1.84 9.34 -6.99
CA VAL A 26 2.13 9.93 -5.68
C VAL A 26 1.30 11.19 -5.45
N GLY A 27 1.17 12.07 -6.45
CA GLY A 27 0.33 13.27 -6.35
C GLY A 27 -1.15 12.94 -6.11
N GLU A 28 -1.69 11.95 -6.82
CA GLU A 28 -3.06 11.44 -6.63
C GLU A 28 -3.24 10.87 -5.21
N ALA A 29 -2.31 10.05 -4.73
CA ALA A 29 -2.38 9.53 -3.36
C ALA A 29 -2.29 10.64 -2.30
N ILE A 30 -1.43 11.64 -2.50
CA ILE A 30 -1.34 12.79 -1.58
C ILE A 30 -2.66 13.55 -1.54
N ALA A 31 -3.29 13.77 -2.70
CA ALA A 31 -4.56 14.48 -2.79
C ALA A 31 -5.72 13.68 -2.17
N ASP A 32 -5.90 12.42 -2.57
CA ASP A 32 -7.02 11.56 -2.13
C ASP A 32 -7.03 11.36 -0.62
N PHE A 33 -5.85 11.26 0.00
CA PHE A 33 -5.72 11.03 1.44
C PHE A 33 -5.30 12.27 2.24
N ASN A 34 -5.27 13.45 1.61
CA ASN A 34 -4.81 14.71 2.21
C ASN A 34 -3.50 14.54 3.01
N MET A 35 -2.46 13.99 2.39
CA MET A 35 -1.23 13.58 3.11
C MET A 35 -0.31 14.75 3.49
N ILE A 36 -0.30 15.81 2.67
CA ILE A 36 0.62 16.95 2.80
C ILE A 36 -0.21 18.23 2.74
N GLU A 37 0.04 19.11 3.72
CA GLU A 37 -0.67 20.35 3.98
C GLU A 37 0.34 21.53 4.05
N GLU A 38 -0.16 22.76 3.99
CA GLU A 38 0.67 23.96 4.06
C GLU A 38 1.46 24.01 5.37
N GLY A 39 2.78 24.27 5.26
CA GLY A 39 3.69 24.37 6.40
C GLY A 39 4.18 23.03 6.94
N ASP A 40 3.83 21.90 6.33
CA ASP A 40 4.26 20.59 6.82
C ASP A 40 5.79 20.43 6.81
N ARG A 41 6.30 19.81 7.87
CA ARG A 41 7.68 19.31 7.93
C ARG A 41 7.64 17.80 7.92
N ILE A 42 8.08 17.22 6.80
CA ILE A 42 7.91 15.79 6.53
C ILE A 42 9.23 15.08 6.79
N MET A 43 9.21 14.16 7.76
CA MET A 43 10.30 13.23 8.02
C MET A 43 10.21 12.05 7.05
N VAL A 44 11.11 11.99 6.08
CA VAL A 44 11.18 10.94 5.05
C VAL A 44 12.07 9.82 5.56
N CYS A 45 11.48 8.68 5.93
CA CYS A 45 12.23 7.55 6.49
C CYS A 45 12.96 6.77 5.38
N LEU A 46 14.29 6.79 5.42
CA LEU A 46 15.16 6.08 4.48
C LEU A 46 15.69 4.77 5.08
N SER A 47 15.36 3.65 4.45
CA SER A 47 15.91 2.34 4.82
C SER A 47 17.19 1.98 4.06
N GLY A 48 17.54 2.75 3.02
CA GLY A 48 18.56 2.37 2.04
C GLY A 48 18.02 1.44 0.93
N GLY A 49 16.73 1.14 0.94
CA GLY A 49 16.07 0.34 -0.11
C GLY A 49 15.51 1.17 -1.27
N LYS A 50 15.24 0.50 -2.39
CA LYS A 50 14.70 1.06 -3.65
C LYS A 50 13.46 1.94 -3.44
N ASP A 51 12.56 1.51 -2.55
CA ASP A 51 11.28 2.18 -2.33
C ASP A 51 11.47 3.51 -1.59
N SER A 52 12.32 3.51 -0.56
CA SER A 52 12.61 4.72 0.23
C SER A 52 13.35 5.79 -0.57
N TYR A 53 14.29 5.40 -1.43
CA TYR A 53 14.97 6.33 -2.35
C TYR A 53 14.00 6.91 -3.38
N THR A 54 13.14 6.06 -3.96
CA THR A 54 12.12 6.49 -4.93
C THR A 54 11.15 7.48 -4.29
N MET A 55 10.69 7.20 -3.06
CA MET A 55 9.82 8.11 -2.32
C MET A 55 10.47 9.49 -2.12
N LEU A 56 11.72 9.53 -1.64
CA LEU A 56 12.44 10.80 -1.44
C LEU A 56 12.57 11.57 -2.76
N GLU A 57 13.03 10.92 -3.82
CA GLU A 57 13.21 11.56 -5.12
C GLU A 57 11.90 12.13 -5.66
N ILE A 58 10.80 11.37 -5.61
CA ILE A 58 9.50 11.86 -6.10
C ILE A 58 8.95 13.00 -5.23
N LEU A 59 9.07 12.93 -3.90
CA LEU A 59 8.64 14.02 -3.01
C LEU A 59 9.42 15.32 -3.25
N ARG A 60 10.75 15.23 -3.47
CA ARG A 60 11.57 16.39 -3.84
C ARG A 60 11.16 17.01 -5.17
N ASN A 61 10.89 16.17 -6.17
CA ASN A 61 10.39 16.63 -7.47
C ASN A 61 9.00 17.31 -7.33
N LEU A 62 8.13 16.80 -6.46
CA LEU A 62 6.83 17.41 -6.19
C LEU A 62 6.98 18.76 -5.47
N GLN A 63 7.85 18.85 -4.46
CA GLN A 63 8.10 20.07 -3.67
C GLN A 63 8.40 21.29 -4.55
N GLN A 64 9.11 21.12 -5.66
CA GLN A 64 9.46 22.20 -6.61
C GLN A 64 8.25 22.79 -7.36
N SER A 65 7.10 22.13 -7.33
CA SER A 65 5.94 22.47 -8.16
C SER A 65 4.60 22.35 -7.42
N ALA A 66 4.64 22.02 -6.14
CA ALA A 66 3.45 21.82 -5.34
C ALA A 66 2.77 23.17 -5.08
N PRO A 67 1.42 23.20 -4.99
CA PRO A 67 0.68 24.40 -4.63
C PRO A 67 0.79 24.76 -3.14
N VAL A 68 1.45 23.92 -2.34
CA VAL A 68 1.65 24.08 -0.89
C VAL A 68 3.14 24.07 -0.56
N ASN A 69 3.54 24.87 0.42
CA ASN A 69 4.91 24.89 0.93
C ASN A 69 5.06 23.82 2.01
N PHE A 70 6.03 22.92 1.84
CA PHE A 70 6.42 21.95 2.86
C PHE A 70 7.94 21.76 2.82
N SER A 71 8.51 21.26 3.91
CA SER A 71 9.94 20.93 4.02
C SER A 71 10.13 19.42 4.16
N LEU A 72 11.28 18.93 3.71
CA LEU A 72 11.66 17.52 3.78
C LEU A 72 12.93 17.39 4.61
N ILE A 73 12.91 16.46 5.58
CA ILE A 73 14.11 15.99 6.28
C ILE A 73 14.21 14.48 6.09
N ALA A 74 15.31 14.00 5.52
CA ALA A 74 15.56 12.57 5.39
C ALA A 74 16.08 12.00 6.71
N VAL A 75 15.51 10.90 7.18
CA VAL A 75 15.96 10.24 8.41
C VAL A 75 16.25 8.79 8.15
N ASN A 76 17.47 8.37 8.51
CA ASN A 76 17.86 6.97 8.54
C ASN A 76 18.05 6.51 9.98
N LEU A 77 17.67 5.26 10.25
CA LEU A 77 17.97 4.58 11.50
C LEU A 77 19.06 3.54 11.24
N ASP A 78 20.28 3.86 11.63
CA ASP A 78 21.38 2.91 11.69
C ASP A 78 21.19 2.04 12.95
N GLN A 79 20.88 0.77 12.68
CA GLN A 79 20.58 -0.21 13.71
C GLN A 79 21.84 -0.88 14.30
N LYS A 80 23.03 -0.42 13.90
CA LYS A 80 24.35 -1.01 14.19
C LYS A 80 24.44 -2.48 13.80
N GLN A 81 23.91 -2.80 12.61
CA GLN A 81 24.04 -4.13 12.04
C GLN A 81 25.49 -4.36 11.58
N PRO A 82 26.10 -5.52 11.85
CA PRO A 82 27.43 -5.84 11.35
C PRO A 82 27.50 -5.70 9.82
N GLY A 83 28.48 -4.94 9.34
CA GLY A 83 28.70 -4.71 7.90
C GLY A 83 27.76 -3.70 7.24
N PHE A 84 26.96 -2.95 8.01
CA PHE A 84 26.17 -1.85 7.46
C PHE A 84 27.09 -0.72 6.93
N PRO A 85 26.95 -0.29 5.66
CA PRO A 85 27.85 0.70 5.07
C PRO A 85 27.42 2.12 5.46
N GLU A 86 27.89 2.60 6.62
CA GLU A 86 27.50 3.88 7.24
C GLU A 86 27.71 5.11 6.34
N HIS A 87 28.67 5.07 5.39
CA HIS A 87 29.02 6.20 4.53
C HIS A 87 28.11 6.38 3.30
N ILE A 88 27.37 5.35 2.88
CA ILE A 88 26.67 5.36 1.58
C ILE A 88 25.49 6.35 1.58
N LEU A 89 24.67 6.32 2.63
CA LEU A 89 23.50 7.20 2.75
C LEU A 89 23.90 8.68 2.93
N PRO A 90 24.80 9.03 3.86
CA PRO A 90 25.32 10.40 4.00
C PRO A 90 25.88 10.94 2.69
N ALA A 91 26.79 10.22 2.02
CA ALA A 91 27.40 10.67 0.77
C ALA A 91 26.36 10.91 -0.34
N TYR A 92 25.35 10.04 -0.43
CA TYR A 92 24.23 10.23 -1.36
C TYR A 92 23.42 11.48 -1.02
N LEU A 93 23.06 11.68 0.25
CA LEU A 93 22.23 12.81 0.68
C LEU A 93 22.96 14.15 0.60
N ASP A 94 24.25 14.18 0.91
CA ASP A 94 25.14 15.32 0.69
C ASP A 94 25.16 15.72 -0.79
N GLY A 95 25.34 14.73 -1.68
CA GLY A 95 25.32 14.94 -3.13
C GLY A 95 23.98 15.46 -3.66
N LEU A 96 22.88 15.20 -2.95
CA LEU A 96 21.57 15.73 -3.26
C LEU A 96 21.29 17.11 -2.65
N GLY A 97 22.02 17.53 -1.63
CA GLY A 97 21.74 18.76 -0.87
C GLY A 97 20.43 18.71 -0.09
N VAL A 98 20.07 17.55 0.47
CA VAL A 98 18.86 17.35 1.29
C VAL A 98 19.23 17.43 2.76
N GLU A 99 18.41 18.08 3.58
CA GLU A 99 18.57 18.04 5.05
C GLU A 99 18.35 16.59 5.54
N TYR A 100 19.28 16.06 6.35
CA TYR A 100 19.14 14.71 6.88
C TYR A 100 19.66 14.53 8.31
N GLN A 101 19.19 13.46 8.96
CA GLN A 101 19.70 12.97 10.23
C GLN A 101 19.91 11.46 10.16
N ILE A 102 21.10 11.00 10.57
CA ILE A 102 21.37 9.59 10.83
C ILE A 102 21.20 9.36 12.33
N VAL A 103 20.25 8.50 12.70
CA VAL A 103 19.99 8.10 14.09
C VAL A 103 20.67 6.77 14.33
N GLU A 104 21.58 6.72 15.28
CA GLU A 104 22.37 5.54 15.60
C GLU A 104 21.86 4.88 16.88
N GLU A 105 21.34 3.65 16.78
CA GLU A 105 20.79 2.91 17.91
C GLU A 105 21.05 1.41 17.73
N ASN A 106 21.62 0.74 18.74
CA ASN A 106 21.93 -0.70 18.68
C ASN A 106 20.68 -1.60 18.88
N THR A 107 19.71 -1.45 17.98
CA THR A 107 18.52 -2.32 17.97
C THR A 107 18.84 -3.73 17.48
N TYR A 108 19.87 -3.89 16.63
CA TYR A 108 20.34 -5.20 16.17
C TYR A 108 20.73 -6.11 17.35
N GLY A 109 21.59 -5.60 18.24
CA GLY A 109 22.04 -6.33 19.42
C GLY A 109 20.88 -6.71 20.33
N ILE A 110 19.96 -5.76 20.60
CA ILE A 110 18.77 -6.01 21.43
C ILE A 110 17.89 -7.11 20.84
N VAL A 111 17.69 -7.12 19.52
CA VAL A 111 16.87 -8.14 18.84
C VAL A 111 17.54 -9.52 18.94
N LYS A 112 18.86 -9.60 18.70
CA LYS A 112 19.62 -10.84 18.78
C LYS A 112 19.71 -11.40 20.20
N GLU A 113 19.78 -10.54 21.20
CA GLU A 113 19.78 -10.94 22.61
C GLU A 113 18.42 -11.48 23.06
N LYS A 114 17.32 -10.82 22.65
CA LYS A 114 15.97 -11.12 23.16
C LYS A 114 15.24 -12.21 22.39
N ILE A 115 15.64 -12.50 21.15
CA ILE A 115 14.96 -13.47 20.30
C ILE A 115 15.89 -14.66 20.07
N PRO A 116 15.49 -15.87 20.53
CA PRO A 116 16.24 -17.10 20.28
C PRO A 116 16.48 -17.33 18.79
N GLU A 117 17.60 -17.97 18.47
CA GLU A 117 17.91 -18.34 17.10
C GLU A 117 16.81 -19.22 16.48
N GLY A 118 16.54 -19.02 15.20
CA GLY A 118 15.46 -19.71 14.47
C GLY A 118 14.06 -19.14 14.68
N LYS A 119 13.88 -18.15 15.55
CA LYS A 119 12.58 -17.45 15.69
C LYS A 119 12.48 -16.18 14.84
N THR A 120 11.25 -15.76 14.59
CA THR A 120 10.93 -14.54 13.83
C THR A 120 11.41 -13.29 14.57
N THR A 121 12.33 -12.54 13.97
CA THR A 121 12.90 -11.30 14.56
C THR A 121 12.11 -10.03 14.22
N CYS A 122 11.28 -10.11 13.18
CA CYS A 122 10.62 -8.96 12.56
C CYS A 122 9.69 -8.20 13.50
N SER A 123 8.98 -8.88 14.41
CA SER A 123 8.03 -8.23 15.32
C SER A 123 8.75 -7.25 16.27
N LEU A 124 9.77 -7.71 17.00
CA LEU A 124 10.52 -6.85 17.91
C LEU A 124 11.29 -5.75 17.17
N CYS A 125 11.95 -6.10 16.07
CA CYS A 125 12.69 -5.15 15.23
C CYS A 125 11.78 -4.01 14.75
N SER A 126 10.59 -4.34 14.20
CA SER A 126 9.62 -3.35 13.72
C SER A 126 9.15 -2.40 14.83
N ARG A 127 8.84 -2.94 16.03
CA ARG A 127 8.40 -2.12 17.17
C ARG A 127 9.48 -1.16 17.66
N LEU A 128 10.73 -1.63 17.78
CA LEU A 128 11.86 -0.78 18.19
C LEU A 128 12.10 0.34 17.18
N ARG A 129 12.16 0.01 15.89
CA ARG A 129 12.35 0.99 14.82
C ARG A 129 11.25 2.05 14.82
N ARG A 130 9.98 1.64 14.97
CA ARG A 130 8.83 2.56 15.02
C ARG A 130 8.94 3.53 16.20
N GLY A 131 9.25 3.03 17.40
CA GLY A 131 9.40 3.85 18.59
C GLY A 131 10.51 4.91 18.44
N ILE A 132 11.67 4.50 17.91
CA ILE A 132 12.79 5.42 17.66
C ILE A 132 12.42 6.48 16.62
N LEU A 133 11.84 6.07 15.49
CA LEU A 133 11.43 7.01 14.44
C LEU A 133 10.40 8.03 14.94
N TYR A 134 9.43 7.61 15.75
CA TYR A 134 8.42 8.53 16.29
C TYR A 134 9.03 9.52 17.28
N ARG A 135 9.93 9.05 18.15
CA ARG A 135 10.70 9.94 19.03
C ARG A 135 11.48 10.97 18.22
N THR A 136 12.22 10.54 17.21
CA THR A 136 12.98 11.43 16.34
C THR A 136 12.09 12.41 15.57
N ALA A 137 10.91 11.98 15.11
CA ALA A 137 9.94 12.87 14.49
C ALA A 137 9.51 14.01 15.44
N SER A 138 9.30 13.70 16.73
CA SER A 138 9.01 14.72 17.75
C SER A 138 10.17 15.70 17.93
N GLU A 139 11.38 15.19 18.06
CA GLU A 139 12.60 15.99 18.27
C GLU A 139 12.87 16.94 17.09
N LEU A 140 12.58 16.50 15.87
CA LEU A 140 12.75 17.28 14.65
C LEU A 140 11.60 18.24 14.33
N GLY A 141 10.53 18.24 15.14
CA GLY A 141 9.32 19.00 14.87
C GLY A 141 8.60 18.57 13.58
N ALA A 142 8.72 17.30 13.19
CA ALA A 142 8.08 16.78 11.98
C ALA A 142 6.58 16.56 12.21
N THR A 143 5.76 17.14 11.33
CA THR A 143 4.29 17.01 11.37
C THR A 143 3.83 15.72 10.69
N LYS A 144 4.60 15.20 9.72
CA LYS A 144 4.31 13.96 8.99
C LYS A 144 5.53 13.03 9.00
N ILE A 145 5.27 11.72 9.05
CA ILE A 145 6.27 10.65 8.90
C ILE A 145 5.97 9.89 7.60
N ALA A 146 6.82 10.04 6.59
CA ALA A 146 6.65 9.35 5.31
C ALA A 146 7.40 8.01 5.28
N LEU A 147 6.67 6.94 4.95
CA LEU A 147 7.20 5.57 4.82
C LEU A 147 7.05 5.06 3.39
N GLY A 148 8.08 4.38 2.87
CA GLY A 148 8.18 3.93 1.47
C GLY A 148 7.32 2.72 1.09
N HIS A 149 6.19 2.48 1.77
CA HIS A 149 5.32 1.35 1.46
C HIS A 149 4.50 1.64 0.19
N HIS A 150 4.49 0.70 -0.74
CA HIS A 150 3.81 0.84 -2.04
C HIS A 150 2.51 0.02 -2.13
N ARG A 151 1.84 0.06 -3.29
CA ARG A 151 0.55 -0.62 -3.51
C ARG A 151 0.60 -2.09 -3.14
N ASP A 152 1.62 -2.80 -3.62
CA ASP A 152 1.77 -4.23 -3.38
C ASP A 152 1.97 -4.53 -1.89
N ASP A 153 2.68 -3.69 -1.11
CA ASP A 153 2.80 -3.87 0.35
C ASP A 153 1.46 -3.76 1.08
N ILE A 154 0.62 -2.82 0.63
CA ILE A 154 -0.73 -2.61 1.16
C ILE A 154 -1.59 -3.85 0.91
N LEU A 155 -1.55 -4.38 -0.32
CA LEU A 155 -2.26 -5.60 -0.70
C LEU A 155 -1.71 -6.84 0.00
N GLN A 156 -0.39 -7.01 0.09
CA GLN A 156 0.21 -8.10 0.85
C GLN A 156 -0.31 -8.09 2.30
N THR A 157 -0.41 -6.91 2.91
CA THR A 157 -0.93 -6.77 4.26
C THR A 157 -2.43 -7.10 4.34
N LEU A 158 -3.22 -6.72 3.33
CA LEU A 158 -4.62 -7.14 3.23
C LEU A 158 -4.75 -8.66 3.24
N PHE A 159 -3.99 -9.36 2.38
CA PHE A 159 -4.06 -10.82 2.28
C PHE A 159 -3.52 -11.52 3.53
N LEU A 160 -2.46 -11.00 4.15
CA LEU A 160 -1.98 -11.54 5.42
C LEU A 160 -3.08 -11.47 6.48
N ASN A 161 -3.77 -10.33 6.61
CA ASN A 161 -4.87 -10.19 7.55
C ASN A 161 -6.09 -11.04 7.17
N MET A 162 -6.40 -11.16 5.88
CA MET A 162 -7.54 -11.94 5.40
C MET A 162 -7.33 -13.44 5.63
N PHE A 163 -6.16 -13.97 5.27
CA PHE A 163 -5.87 -15.41 5.32
C PHE A 163 -5.48 -15.91 6.71
N TYR A 164 -4.76 -15.10 7.49
CA TYR A 164 -4.24 -15.52 8.80
C TYR A 164 -4.87 -14.78 9.98
N GLY A 165 -5.37 -13.57 9.77
CA GLY A 165 -5.95 -12.72 10.83
C GLY A 165 -7.47 -12.68 10.88
N GLY A 166 -8.17 -13.23 9.88
CA GLY A 166 -9.63 -13.15 9.74
C GLY A 166 -10.17 -11.72 9.61
N LYS A 167 -9.39 -10.78 9.06
CA LYS A 167 -9.74 -9.35 8.97
C LYS A 167 -9.54 -8.80 7.56
N MET A 168 -10.49 -7.97 7.11
CA MET A 168 -10.34 -7.13 5.91
C MET A 168 -9.54 -5.88 6.26
N LYS A 169 -8.22 -6.02 6.46
CA LYS A 169 -7.33 -4.95 6.93
C LYS A 169 -6.04 -4.86 6.13
N GLY A 170 -5.86 -3.78 5.37
CA GLY A 170 -4.60 -3.44 4.71
C GLY A 170 -3.73 -2.46 5.52
N MET A 171 -2.70 -1.90 4.89
CA MET A 171 -2.01 -0.74 5.45
C MET A 171 -2.71 0.57 5.03
N PRO A 172 -3.10 1.44 5.98
CA PRO A 172 -3.74 2.70 5.64
C PRO A 172 -2.76 3.67 4.96
N PRO A 173 -3.15 4.37 3.89
CA PRO A 173 -2.29 5.36 3.23
C PRO A 173 -1.92 6.55 4.12
N LYS A 174 -2.82 6.94 5.04
CA LYS A 174 -2.61 7.95 6.09
C LYS A 174 -3.15 7.41 7.41
N LEU A 175 -2.39 7.57 8.50
CA LEU A 175 -2.75 7.03 9.81
C LEU A 175 -2.28 7.96 10.93
N MET A 176 -3.15 8.18 11.93
CA MET A 176 -2.76 8.79 13.20
C MET A 176 -2.09 7.73 14.09
N SER A 177 -0.97 8.06 14.73
CA SER A 177 -0.33 7.19 15.71
C SER A 177 -1.23 6.95 16.92
N ASP A 178 -1.05 5.81 17.59
CA ASP A 178 -1.88 5.40 18.73
C ASP A 178 -1.84 6.40 19.90
N ASP A 179 -0.76 7.18 20.04
CA ASP A 179 -0.60 8.24 21.03
C ASP A 179 -1.13 9.62 20.58
N GLY A 180 -1.68 9.71 19.35
CA GLY A 180 -2.27 10.91 18.79
C GLY A 180 -1.27 12.01 18.39
N LYS A 181 0.04 11.72 18.40
CA LYS A 181 1.10 12.74 18.21
C LYS A 181 1.62 12.85 16.79
N HIS A 182 1.55 11.77 16.00
CA HIS A 182 2.21 11.68 14.71
C HIS A 182 1.25 11.22 13.62
N VAL A 183 1.34 11.85 12.45
CA VAL A 183 0.63 11.40 11.25
C VAL A 183 1.62 10.66 10.35
N VAL A 184 1.36 9.38 10.12
CA VAL A 184 2.13 8.54 9.20
C VAL A 184 1.47 8.57 7.83
N ILE A 185 2.27 8.78 6.78
CA ILE A 185 1.82 8.81 5.39
C ILE A 185 2.61 7.79 4.55
N ARG A 186 1.96 7.25 3.51
CA ARG A 186 2.54 6.31 2.54
C ARG A 186 2.36 6.86 1.12
N PRO A 187 3.20 7.82 0.69
CA PRO A 187 3.00 8.51 -0.58
C PRO A 187 3.03 7.57 -1.80
N LEU A 188 3.71 6.42 -1.69
CA LEU A 188 3.78 5.41 -2.74
C LEU A 188 2.56 4.49 -2.81
N ALA A 189 1.46 4.76 -2.08
CA ALA A 189 0.29 3.87 -1.99
C ALA A 189 -0.31 3.46 -3.36
N TYR A 190 -0.19 4.30 -4.39
CA TYR A 190 -0.65 4.00 -5.75
C TYR A 190 0.47 3.56 -6.70
N CYS A 191 1.71 3.45 -6.24
CA CYS A 191 2.84 3.03 -7.05
C CYS A 191 2.98 1.50 -7.04
N ARG A 192 3.30 0.92 -8.21
CA ARG A 192 3.57 -0.52 -8.36
C ARG A 192 5.01 -0.82 -8.01
N GLU A 193 5.29 -1.96 -7.39
CA GLU A 193 6.66 -2.37 -7.08
C GLU A 193 7.56 -2.41 -8.33
N LYS A 194 7.05 -2.98 -9.44
CA LYS A 194 7.79 -3.08 -10.71
C LYS A 194 8.25 -1.73 -11.29
N ASP A 195 7.47 -0.68 -11.04
CA ASP A 195 7.78 0.67 -11.52
C ASP A 195 8.86 1.31 -10.66
N ILE A 196 8.77 1.10 -9.35
CA ILE A 196 9.77 1.54 -8.37
C ILE A 196 11.11 0.85 -8.65
N GLU A 197 11.11 -0.46 -8.90
CA GLU A 197 12.32 -1.22 -9.21
C GLU A 197 13.01 -0.70 -10.48
N ARG A 198 12.27 -0.55 -11.58
CA ARG A 198 12.80 0.00 -12.84
C ARG A 198 13.32 1.42 -12.66
N PHE A 199 12.62 2.25 -11.89
CA PHE A 199 13.04 3.63 -11.63
C PHE A 199 14.32 3.67 -10.79
N ALA A 200 14.43 2.82 -9.77
CA ALA A 200 15.62 2.71 -8.93
C ALA A 200 16.85 2.24 -9.72
N GLN A 201 16.67 1.26 -10.61
CA GLN A 201 17.72 0.80 -11.52
C GLN A 201 18.18 1.94 -12.46
N ALA A 202 17.23 2.63 -13.09
CA ALA A 202 17.53 3.72 -14.02
C ALA A 202 18.17 4.94 -13.35
N LYS A 203 17.82 5.22 -12.09
CA LYS A 203 18.45 6.27 -11.26
C LYS A 203 19.77 5.81 -10.62
N ALA A 204 20.12 4.54 -10.74
CA ALA A 204 21.30 3.93 -10.12
C ALA A 204 21.40 4.23 -8.61
N PHE A 205 20.30 4.09 -7.87
CA PHE A 205 20.32 4.34 -6.43
C PHE A 205 21.31 3.40 -5.73
N PRO A 206 22.08 3.89 -4.73
CA PRO A 206 23.04 3.08 -4.01
C PRO A 206 22.32 2.22 -2.96
N ILE A 207 21.66 1.15 -3.41
CA ILE A 207 20.83 0.28 -2.57
C ILE A 207 21.69 -0.43 -1.53
N ILE A 208 21.29 -0.34 -0.26
CA ILE A 208 21.93 -1.00 0.88
C ILE A 208 21.13 -2.27 1.21
N PRO A 209 21.74 -3.47 1.13
CA PRO A 209 21.07 -4.70 1.52
C PRO A 209 20.88 -4.75 3.05
N CYS A 210 19.73 -5.25 3.50
CA CYS A 210 19.47 -5.51 4.92
C CYS A 210 19.63 -6.99 5.21
N ASN A 211 20.61 -7.35 6.06
CA ASN A 211 20.93 -8.74 6.37
C ASN A 211 20.27 -9.23 7.69
N LEU A 212 19.68 -8.34 8.49
CA LEU A 212 19.02 -8.69 9.76
C LEU A 212 17.79 -9.57 9.55
N CYS A 213 17.03 -9.33 8.50
CA CYS A 213 15.83 -10.09 8.17
C CYS A 213 16.13 -11.29 7.27
N GLY A 214 17.37 -11.81 7.35
CA GLY A 214 17.86 -12.94 6.55
C GLY A 214 16.74 -13.90 6.23
N SER A 215 16.44 -14.02 4.94
CA SER A 215 15.26 -14.63 4.34
C SER A 215 14.96 -15.97 4.99
N GLN A 216 14.17 -15.93 6.07
CA GLN A 216 13.73 -17.15 6.74
C GLN A 216 12.82 -17.86 5.75
N PRO A 217 13.08 -19.14 5.43
CA PRO A 217 12.19 -19.90 4.56
C PRO A 217 10.79 -19.91 5.20
N ASN A 218 9.74 -19.77 4.38
CA ASN A 218 8.33 -19.78 4.77
C ASN A 218 7.79 -18.54 5.50
N LEU A 219 8.41 -17.36 5.34
CA LEU A 219 7.77 -16.11 5.75
C LEU A 219 6.43 -15.96 5.00
N GLN A 220 5.31 -15.93 5.73
CA GLN A 220 3.96 -15.77 5.16
C GLN A 220 3.89 -14.60 4.15
N ARG A 221 4.59 -13.49 4.43
CA ARG A 221 4.68 -12.34 3.54
C ARG A 221 5.30 -12.66 2.18
N GLN A 222 6.31 -13.53 2.14
CA GLN A 222 6.93 -13.97 0.89
C GLN A 222 5.94 -14.79 0.06
N VAL A 223 5.22 -15.71 0.70
CA VAL A 223 4.18 -16.53 0.04
C VAL A 223 3.11 -15.65 -0.61
N ILE A 224 2.61 -14.65 0.12
CA ILE A 224 1.64 -13.68 -0.44
C ILE A 224 2.25 -12.84 -1.56
N GLY A 225 3.50 -12.40 -1.41
CA GLY A 225 4.22 -11.67 -2.46
C GLY A 225 4.35 -12.48 -3.76
N ASP A 226 4.69 -13.76 -3.65
CA ASP A 226 4.78 -14.68 -4.79
C ASP A 226 3.41 -14.88 -5.45
N MET A 227 2.34 -15.04 -4.66
CA MET A 227 0.97 -15.14 -5.16
C MET A 227 0.56 -13.89 -5.97
N LEU A 228 0.83 -12.69 -5.46
CA LEU A 228 0.48 -11.44 -6.14
C LEU A 228 1.27 -11.27 -7.45
N ARG A 229 2.58 -11.58 -7.44
CA ARG A 229 3.41 -11.55 -8.66
C ARG A 229 2.90 -12.50 -9.73
N ASP A 230 2.52 -13.72 -9.33
CA ASP A 230 1.94 -14.70 -10.26
C ASP A 230 0.59 -14.23 -10.83
N TRP A 231 -0.27 -13.59 -10.03
CA TRP A 231 -1.51 -13.02 -10.52
C TRP A 231 -1.31 -11.85 -11.48
N ASP A 232 -0.39 -10.93 -11.22
CA ASP A 232 -0.08 -9.83 -12.14
C ASP A 232 0.45 -10.37 -13.49
N LYS A 233 1.23 -11.45 -13.45
CA LYS A 233 1.74 -12.12 -14.66
C LYS A 233 0.63 -12.80 -15.47
N ARG A 234 -0.23 -13.58 -14.81
CA ARG A 234 -1.32 -14.32 -15.49
C ARG A 234 -2.44 -13.40 -15.94
N TYR A 235 -2.66 -12.30 -15.21
CA TYR A 235 -3.79 -11.42 -15.38
C TYR A 235 -3.39 -9.94 -15.14
N PRO A 236 -2.76 -9.29 -16.13
CA PRO A 236 -2.35 -7.90 -16.02
C PRO A 236 -3.53 -6.99 -15.62
N GLY A 237 -3.31 -6.09 -14.65
CA GLY A 237 -4.33 -5.19 -14.12
C GLY A 237 -5.08 -5.71 -12.89
N ARG A 238 -4.84 -6.96 -12.48
CA ARG A 238 -5.53 -7.55 -11.33
C ARG A 238 -5.16 -6.89 -10.01
N ILE A 239 -3.89 -6.53 -9.84
CA ILE A 239 -3.39 -5.84 -8.64
C ILE A 239 -4.05 -4.46 -8.51
N GLU A 240 -4.21 -3.73 -9.61
CA GLU A 240 -4.92 -2.45 -9.68
C GLU A 240 -6.37 -2.62 -9.23
N THR A 241 -7.09 -3.58 -9.80
CA THR A 241 -8.51 -3.84 -9.47
C THR A 241 -8.68 -4.28 -8.02
N MET A 242 -7.79 -5.12 -7.50
CA MET A 242 -7.81 -5.52 -6.09
C MET A 242 -7.60 -4.34 -5.16
N PHE A 243 -6.69 -3.42 -5.50
CA PHE A 243 -6.51 -2.20 -4.73
C PHE A 243 -7.73 -1.27 -4.84
N SER A 244 -8.32 -1.11 -6.03
CA SER A 244 -9.57 -0.36 -6.21
C SER A 244 -10.72 -0.94 -5.38
N ALA A 245 -10.80 -2.27 -5.22
CA ALA A 245 -11.81 -2.89 -4.35
C ALA A 245 -11.66 -2.46 -2.88
N MET A 246 -10.44 -2.18 -2.41
CA MET A 246 -10.22 -1.63 -1.06
C MET A 246 -10.80 -0.23 -0.88
N GLN A 247 -11.01 0.51 -1.97
CA GLN A 247 -11.57 1.87 -1.95
C GLN A 247 -13.09 1.88 -2.18
N ASN A 248 -13.65 0.77 -2.65
CA ASN A 248 -15.06 0.64 -3.04
C ASN A 248 -15.73 -0.47 -2.21
N VAL A 249 -15.87 -0.22 -0.92
CA VAL A 249 -16.47 -1.17 0.04
C VAL A 249 -17.99 -0.98 0.05
N VAL A 250 -18.73 -2.09 -0.01
CA VAL A 250 -20.20 -2.10 0.10
C VAL A 250 -20.61 -2.79 1.40
N PRO A 251 -20.85 -2.06 2.50
CA PRO A 251 -21.07 -2.65 3.83
C PRO A 251 -22.23 -3.66 3.88
N SER A 252 -23.33 -3.38 3.16
CA SER A 252 -24.50 -4.28 3.14
C SER A 252 -24.25 -5.63 2.46
N HIS A 253 -23.19 -5.73 1.66
CA HIS A 253 -22.78 -6.95 0.96
C HIS A 253 -21.57 -7.61 1.65
N LEU A 254 -21.20 -7.13 2.83
CA LEU A 254 -20.20 -7.72 3.71
C LEU A 254 -20.86 -8.18 5.02
N CYS A 255 -20.28 -9.14 5.72
CA CYS A 255 -20.88 -9.72 6.93
C CYS A 255 -20.63 -8.91 8.22
N ASP A 256 -20.49 -7.58 8.12
CA ASP A 256 -20.16 -6.71 9.27
C ASP A 256 -21.42 -6.06 9.85
N THR A 257 -21.90 -6.57 10.98
CA THR A 257 -23.12 -6.10 11.64
C THR A 257 -22.96 -4.76 12.38
N GLU A 258 -21.74 -4.27 12.55
CA GLU A 258 -21.49 -2.95 13.14
C GLU A 258 -21.53 -1.85 12.05
N LEU A 259 -21.05 -2.18 10.84
CA LEU A 259 -21.08 -1.27 9.70
C LEU A 259 -22.42 -1.27 8.94
N PHE A 260 -23.22 -2.33 9.07
CA PHE A 260 -24.54 -2.40 8.45
C PHE A 260 -25.58 -3.05 9.36
N ASP A 261 -26.73 -2.38 9.56
CA ASP A 261 -27.82 -2.88 10.40
C ASP A 261 -28.68 -3.90 9.67
N PHE A 262 -28.24 -5.17 9.70
CA PHE A 262 -29.01 -6.28 9.14
C PHE A 262 -30.32 -6.55 9.89
N LYS A 263 -30.42 -6.22 11.18
CA LYS A 263 -31.61 -6.52 12.00
C LYS A 263 -32.74 -5.54 11.72
N GLY A 264 -32.40 -4.33 11.29
CA GLY A 264 -33.34 -3.27 10.96
C GLY A 264 -34.07 -3.47 9.62
N ILE A 265 -33.67 -4.43 8.78
CA ILE A 265 -34.29 -4.66 7.47
C ILE A 265 -35.72 -5.20 7.64
N GLN A 266 -36.70 -4.49 7.07
CA GLN A 266 -38.11 -4.82 7.10
C GLN A 266 -38.70 -5.01 5.70
N HIS A 267 -39.86 -5.66 5.63
CA HIS A 267 -40.60 -5.78 4.39
C HIS A 267 -41.06 -4.39 3.93
N GLY A 268 -40.67 -4.02 2.71
CA GLY A 268 -41.09 -2.78 2.06
C GLY A 268 -40.07 -1.65 2.17
N ASP A 269 -38.93 -1.90 2.82
CA ASP A 269 -37.81 -0.97 2.85
C ASP A 269 -37.26 -0.70 1.45
N GLU A 270 -36.62 0.47 1.29
CA GLU A 270 -35.93 0.82 0.06
C GLU A 270 -34.72 -0.08 -0.18
N VAL A 271 -34.42 -0.30 -1.47
CA VAL A 271 -33.28 -1.10 -1.89
C VAL A 271 -31.98 -0.38 -1.56
N VAL A 272 -31.20 -0.93 -0.63
CA VAL A 272 -29.88 -0.39 -0.25
C VAL A 272 -28.79 -1.01 -1.13
N ASN A 273 -27.86 -0.18 -1.61
CA ASN A 273 -26.67 -0.59 -2.39
C ASN A 273 -26.97 -1.49 -3.60
N GLY A 274 -28.08 -1.25 -4.30
CA GLY A 274 -28.43 -1.98 -5.52
C GLY A 274 -29.25 -3.26 -5.30
N GLY A 275 -29.41 -3.73 -4.06
CA GLY A 275 -30.27 -4.88 -3.74
C GLY A 275 -29.61 -6.23 -3.98
N ASP A 276 -30.41 -7.24 -4.32
CA ASP A 276 -29.92 -8.58 -4.60
C ASP A 276 -29.32 -8.67 -6.01
N LEU A 277 -28.12 -8.09 -6.17
CA LEU A 277 -27.33 -8.17 -7.40
C LEU A 277 -26.43 -9.41 -7.45
N ALA A 278 -26.47 -10.27 -6.42
CA ALA A 278 -25.50 -11.36 -6.25
C ALA A 278 -25.50 -12.37 -7.41
N PHE A 279 -26.64 -12.49 -8.11
CA PHE A 279 -26.82 -13.38 -9.26
C PHE A 279 -27.06 -12.64 -10.58
N ASP A 280 -27.08 -11.30 -10.54
CA ASP A 280 -27.17 -10.51 -11.74
C ASP A 280 -25.87 -10.58 -12.52
N ARG A 281 -25.96 -10.53 -13.85
CA ARG A 281 -24.76 -10.39 -14.69
C ARG A 281 -24.19 -9.00 -14.49
N GLU A 282 -23.27 -8.87 -13.55
CA GLU A 282 -22.41 -7.69 -13.50
C GLU A 282 -21.60 -7.60 -14.80
N GLU A 283 -21.72 -6.48 -15.50
CA GLU A 283 -20.79 -6.13 -16.57
C GLU A 283 -19.45 -5.77 -15.93
N LEU A 284 -18.66 -6.80 -15.56
CA LEU A 284 -17.28 -6.60 -15.16
C LEU A 284 -16.56 -5.87 -16.30
N PRO A 285 -15.85 -4.77 -16.02
CA PRO A 285 -15.24 -3.99 -17.08
C PRO A 285 -14.20 -4.86 -17.81
N LEU A 286 -14.25 -4.84 -19.15
CA LEU A 286 -13.32 -5.58 -20.01
C LEU A 286 -11.85 -5.21 -19.74
N GLN A 287 -11.62 -3.99 -19.21
CA GLN A 287 -10.35 -3.54 -18.69
C GLN A 287 -10.43 -3.46 -17.15
N PRO A 288 -9.45 -4.01 -16.42
CA PRO A 288 -9.39 -3.91 -14.96
C PRO A 288 -9.46 -2.44 -14.52
N ALA A 289 -10.25 -2.14 -13.50
CA ALA A 289 -10.37 -0.79 -12.96
C ALA A 289 -9.00 -0.28 -12.51
N GLY A 290 -8.64 0.96 -12.90
CA GLY A 290 -7.35 1.57 -12.59
C GLY A 290 -6.18 1.13 -13.48
N TRP A 291 -6.39 0.21 -14.43
CA TRP A 291 -5.37 -0.22 -15.39
C TRP A 291 -5.33 0.70 -16.63
N GLN A 292 -4.16 1.16 -17.03
CA GLN A 292 -3.96 1.97 -18.24
C GLN A 292 -3.15 1.17 -19.27
N ALA A 293 -3.61 1.08 -20.52
CA ALA A 293 -2.91 0.31 -21.57
C ALA A 293 -1.47 0.79 -21.86
N ALA A 294 -1.14 2.05 -21.55
CA ALA A 294 0.23 2.57 -21.58
C ALA A 294 1.18 1.90 -20.54
N GLU A 295 0.64 1.05 -19.67
CA GLU A 295 1.36 0.16 -18.74
C GLU A 295 1.70 -1.21 -19.35
N ALA A 296 1.23 -1.51 -20.57
CA ALA A 296 1.44 -2.78 -21.28
C ALA A 296 2.57 -2.73 -22.34
N ASP A 297 3.00 -1.54 -22.78
CA ASP A 297 4.03 -1.36 -23.82
C ASP A 297 5.40 -1.98 -23.44
N ASP A 298 5.60 -2.37 -22.17
CA ASP A 298 6.84 -2.95 -21.65
C ASP A 298 6.80 -4.49 -21.50
N ILE A 299 5.75 -5.15 -21.99
CA ILE A 299 5.66 -6.62 -21.99
C ILE A 299 6.18 -7.11 -23.33
N VAL A 300 7.40 -7.65 -23.34
CA VAL A 300 7.90 -8.49 -24.45
C VAL A 300 6.83 -9.54 -24.75
N ALA A 301 6.40 -9.60 -26.01
CA ALA A 301 5.29 -10.40 -26.52
C ALA A 301 5.08 -11.71 -25.75
N ALA A 302 3.91 -11.84 -25.10
CA ALA A 302 3.49 -13.11 -24.52
C ALA A 302 3.38 -14.17 -25.65
N PRO A 303 3.78 -15.43 -25.43
CA PRO A 303 3.55 -16.48 -26.40
C PRO A 303 2.04 -16.67 -26.60
N GLU A 304 1.66 -16.88 -27.85
CA GLU A 304 0.27 -17.05 -28.28
C GLU A 304 -0.45 -18.10 -27.42
N ARG A 305 -1.67 -17.78 -26.99
CA ARG A 305 -2.52 -18.73 -26.26
C ARG A 305 -2.77 -19.94 -27.17
N PRO A 306 -2.67 -21.18 -26.68
CA PRO A 306 -3.04 -22.34 -27.48
C PRO A 306 -4.52 -22.25 -27.83
N GLU A 307 -4.81 -22.47 -29.12
CA GLU A 307 -6.16 -22.48 -29.67
C GLU A 307 -7.07 -23.40 -28.88
N ARG A 308 -8.25 -22.90 -28.49
CA ARG A 308 -9.32 -23.75 -27.98
C ARG A 308 -9.79 -24.63 -29.13
N ILE A 309 -9.50 -25.93 -29.05
CA ILE A 309 -10.15 -26.96 -29.86
C ILE A 309 -11.65 -26.88 -29.56
N GLY A 310 -12.40 -26.28 -30.48
CA GLY A 310 -13.85 -26.19 -30.43
C GLY A 310 -14.46 -27.52 -30.85
N ASN A 311 -15.15 -28.20 -29.93
CA ASN A 311 -16.12 -29.21 -30.30
C ASN A 311 -17.31 -28.51 -30.98
N GLN A 312 -17.47 -28.79 -32.26
CA GLN A 312 -18.64 -28.42 -33.05
C GLN A 312 -19.87 -29.13 -32.48
N ILE A 313 -20.84 -28.37 -31.98
CA ILE A 313 -22.25 -28.77 -32.05
C ILE A 313 -22.99 -27.64 -32.76
N SER A 314 -23.37 -27.94 -34.00
CA SER A 314 -24.17 -27.10 -34.87
C SER A 314 -25.56 -26.89 -34.25
N SER A 315 -25.95 -25.64 -34.03
CA SER A 315 -27.36 -25.24 -34.08
C SER A 315 -27.50 -23.95 -34.88
N ARG A 316 -28.34 -24.06 -35.90
CA ARG A 316 -28.60 -23.10 -36.96
C ARG A 316 -29.69 -22.14 -36.48
N ALA A 317 -29.38 -20.84 -36.33
CA ALA A 317 -30.42 -19.83 -36.17
C ALA A 317 -29.98 -18.45 -36.70
N MET A 318 -30.57 -18.10 -37.84
CA MET A 318 -30.99 -16.77 -38.32
C MET A 318 -30.29 -15.50 -37.82
N ARG A 319 -29.62 -14.80 -38.75
CA ARG A 319 -29.24 -13.39 -38.64
C ARG A 319 -30.48 -12.48 -38.71
N PRO A 320 -30.63 -11.48 -37.82
CA PRO A 320 -31.43 -10.31 -38.12
C PRO A 320 -30.57 -9.19 -38.72
N ARG A 321 -31.22 -8.46 -39.63
CA ARG A 321 -30.70 -7.38 -40.48
C ARG A 321 -30.24 -6.16 -39.69
N ARG A 322 -29.26 -5.45 -40.27
CA ARG A 322 -28.90 -4.06 -39.94
C ARG A 322 -30.16 -3.17 -39.94
N MET A 323 -30.40 -2.46 -38.85
CA MET A 323 -31.22 -1.25 -38.85
C MET A 323 -30.39 -0.04 -38.41
N ALA A 324 -30.73 1.08 -39.05
CA ALA A 324 -29.99 2.31 -39.14
C ALA A 324 -29.99 3.13 -37.83
N ARG A 325 -28.97 3.98 -37.73
CA ARG A 325 -28.76 4.97 -36.68
C ARG A 325 -29.91 5.99 -36.63
N SER A 326 -30.34 6.35 -35.43
CA SER A 326 -31.01 7.63 -35.12
C SER A 326 -30.20 8.38 -34.05
N PRO A 327 -30.14 9.73 -34.09
CA PRO A 327 -29.28 10.49 -33.20
C PRO A 327 -29.95 10.72 -31.83
N ARG A 328 -29.25 10.36 -30.75
CA ARG A 328 -29.68 10.70 -29.38
C ARG A 328 -29.42 12.19 -29.11
N LEU A 329 -30.48 12.88 -28.72
CA LEU A 329 -30.47 14.21 -28.10
C LEU A 329 -29.53 14.23 -26.88
N ALA A 330 -28.73 15.29 -26.79
CA ALA A 330 -27.98 15.64 -25.60
C ALA A 330 -28.94 16.24 -24.55
N LEU A 331 -29.07 15.59 -23.40
CA LEU A 331 -29.58 16.20 -22.18
C LEU A 331 -28.46 16.25 -21.15
N ARG A 332 -27.93 17.47 -20.96
CA ARG A 332 -27.14 17.87 -19.81
C ARG A 332 -28.09 17.99 -18.61
N SER A 333 -27.90 17.22 -17.56
CA SER A 333 -28.47 17.54 -16.24
C SER A 333 -27.36 17.98 -15.29
N ARG A 334 -27.32 19.29 -15.06
CA ARG A 334 -26.70 19.90 -13.88
C ARG A 334 -27.59 19.61 -12.69
N SER A 335 -27.01 19.13 -11.59
CA SER A 335 -27.64 19.20 -10.26
C SER A 335 -26.57 19.52 -9.21
N HIS A 336 -26.31 20.81 -9.02
CA HIS A 336 -25.63 21.37 -7.85
C HIS A 336 -26.67 22.15 -7.05
N LEU A 337 -27.03 21.67 -5.86
CA LEU A 337 -27.55 22.44 -4.72
C LEU A 337 -27.67 21.45 -3.54
N ALA A 338 -26.72 21.43 -2.61
CA ALA A 338 -26.70 22.19 -1.36
C ALA A 338 -27.77 21.76 -0.35
N LEU A 339 -27.32 21.11 0.72
CA LEU A 339 -27.96 21.15 2.03
C LEU A 339 -26.86 21.21 3.10
N LYS A 340 -26.67 22.43 3.63
CA LYS A 340 -25.91 22.72 4.84
C LYS A 340 -26.90 22.88 5.99
N ASN A 341 -26.55 22.24 7.10
CA ASN A 341 -26.77 22.62 8.50
C ASN A 341 -28.15 22.53 9.15
N ARG A 342 -28.17 21.71 10.22
CA ARG A 342 -28.56 21.95 11.64
C ARG A 342 -29.22 20.67 12.19
N LEU A 343 -29.00 20.15 13.39
CA LEU A 343 -28.36 20.62 14.62
C LEU A 343 -28.23 19.41 15.59
N SER A 344 -27.12 19.34 16.33
CA SER A 344 -26.97 18.89 17.74
C SER A 344 -27.73 17.66 18.29
N SER A 345 -26.97 16.66 18.75
CA SER A 345 -27.23 15.91 19.99
C SER A 345 -25.95 15.19 20.49
N PRO A 346 -25.85 14.85 21.79
CA PRO A 346 -24.65 15.07 22.59
C PRO A 346 -23.65 13.91 22.58
N ALA A 347 -22.41 14.27 22.89
CA ALA A 347 -21.31 13.37 23.21
C ALA A 347 -21.71 12.36 24.29
N LEU A 348 -21.57 11.07 23.98
CA LEU A 348 -21.57 9.97 24.95
C LEU A 348 -20.13 9.49 25.18
N PRO A 349 -19.81 8.99 26.38
CA PRO A 349 -18.46 8.95 26.90
C PRO A 349 -17.60 7.88 26.22
N TYR A 350 -16.41 8.28 25.79
CA TYR A 350 -15.36 7.38 25.32
C TYR A 350 -14.95 6.44 26.46
N THR A 351 -15.41 5.20 26.39
CA THR A 351 -14.86 4.11 27.18
C THR A 351 -13.57 3.67 26.48
N VAL A 352 -12.43 3.96 27.12
CA VAL A 352 -11.10 3.60 26.65
C VAL A 352 -10.96 2.07 26.73
N PHE A 353 -11.20 1.39 25.61
CA PHE A 353 -10.73 0.01 25.44
C PHE A 353 -9.32 0.05 24.83
N SER A 354 -8.34 -0.23 25.68
CA SER A 354 -6.96 -0.52 25.30
C SER A 354 -6.95 -1.74 24.37
N TYR A 355 -6.78 -1.51 23.07
CA TYR A 355 -6.43 -2.56 22.11
C TYR A 355 -4.98 -2.37 21.70
N SER A 356 -4.13 -3.20 22.31
CA SER A 356 -2.76 -3.40 21.88
C SER A 356 -2.75 -3.86 20.41
N ASN A 357 -2.13 -3.07 19.52
CA ASN A 357 -1.91 -3.44 18.12
C ASN A 357 -0.94 -4.64 18.05
N MET A 358 -1.52 -5.84 18.08
CA MET A 358 -0.85 -7.13 17.93
C MET A 358 -0.72 -7.42 16.42
N GLU A 359 0.48 -7.18 15.87
CA GLU A 359 0.89 -7.66 14.55
C GLU A 359 1.81 -8.88 14.74
N PHE A 360 1.51 -9.96 14.01
CA PHE A 360 2.05 -11.34 14.02
C PHE A 360 1.52 -12.27 15.11
N THR A 361 0.50 -13.05 14.76
CA THR A 361 0.20 -14.34 15.38
C THR A 361 0.98 -15.43 14.65
N ASP A 362 2.05 -15.93 15.28
CA ASP A 362 2.61 -17.25 14.96
C ASP A 362 1.85 -18.33 15.73
N GLU A 363 1.72 -19.46 15.05
CA GLU A 363 1.10 -20.76 15.34
C GLU A 363 0.88 -21.17 16.82
N HIS A 364 -0.36 -21.50 17.15
CA HIS A 364 -0.68 -22.46 18.22
C HIS A 364 -1.58 -23.57 17.69
N TYR A 365 -1.00 -24.76 17.47
CA TYR A 365 -1.74 -26.02 17.44
C TYR A 365 -2.20 -26.37 18.88
N PRO A 366 -3.44 -26.86 19.10
CA PRO A 366 -3.91 -27.18 20.43
C PRO A 366 -3.38 -28.55 20.87
N LEU A 367 -2.44 -28.56 21.81
CA LEU A 367 -2.21 -29.74 22.64
C LEU A 367 -3.22 -29.71 23.80
N SER A 368 -4.21 -30.59 23.70
CA SER A 368 -5.12 -30.94 24.79
C SER A 368 -4.35 -31.60 25.92
N VAL A 369 -4.31 -30.95 27.09
CA VAL A 369 -3.93 -31.60 28.37
C VAL A 369 -4.91 -31.16 29.46
N PRO A 370 -5.44 -32.07 30.31
CA PRO A 370 -6.59 -31.78 31.18
C PRO A 370 -6.25 -30.84 32.34
N ARG A 371 -7.21 -29.98 32.71
CA ARG A 371 -7.17 -29.15 33.93
C ARG A 371 -7.10 -30.02 35.19
N LEU A 372 -5.97 -29.99 35.89
CA LEU A 372 -5.91 -30.36 37.31
C LEU A 372 -6.32 -29.14 38.14
N ARG A 373 -7.40 -29.29 38.91
CA ARG A 373 -7.81 -28.37 39.98
C ARG A 373 -6.70 -28.29 41.02
N ARG A 374 -6.42 -27.09 41.52
CA ARG A 374 -5.84 -26.92 42.85
C ARG A 374 -6.59 -25.83 43.59
N ASP A 375 -7.31 -26.29 44.60
CA ASP A 375 -7.78 -25.50 45.73
C ASP A 375 -6.58 -25.06 46.59
N GLN A 376 -6.53 -23.77 46.93
CA GLN A 376 -6.21 -23.21 48.27
C GLN A 376 -4.79 -23.39 48.90
N PRO A 377 -4.41 -22.60 49.94
CA PRO A 377 -3.45 -21.48 49.79
C PRO A 377 -2.21 -21.59 50.71
N PHE A 378 -1.20 -20.73 50.50
CA PHE A 378 -0.44 -19.98 51.51
C PHE A 378 0.46 -18.95 50.83
#